data_AF-A0A7C1UCK2-F1
#
_entry.id   AF-A0A7C1UCK2-F1
#
_cell.length_a   1.000
_cell.length_b   1.000
_cell.length_c   1.000
_cell.angle_alpha   90.00
_cell.angle_beta   90.00
_cell.angle_gamma   90.00
#
_symmetry.space_group_name_H-M   'P 1'
#
loop_
_entity.id
_entity.type
_entity.pdbx_description
1 polymer ?
#
loop_
_entity_poly.entity_id
_entity_poly.type
_entity_poly.pdbx_seq_one_letter_code
_entity_poly.pdbx_strand_id
1 'polypeptide(L)'
;VLDETYDVYLIRTVQAVDLYLDRQRTEYAWFVWSTSKNVTQSYARPDNDWNIVYQEFAAASNTLGAANGLTGTKKNYNLASSAGDFVTVGDIARVLTVAPGPDPNDMIGVRLEDEPLEERVRLDLRNPTFEKIFQYLTVIDPTLHGHSALETRIKGRINVNTAPWYVIAQLPWMQPAIAQAVVAYRDNLGGAFESTSSMLQVPEMGLYAYDAAHASADLDQFPDLTPNDGATDDFEERDVVFSRLSNLATVRSDVFTAYILVRIGTDGPQKRVLAVLDRSKVASPADEVDVLALHPVPEPR
;
A
#
# COMPACT_ATOMS: atom_id res chain seq x y z
N VAL A 1 -9.97 37.40 12.70
CA VAL A 1 -10.08 36.58 11.47
C VAL A 1 -8.74 36.67 10.78
N LEU A 2 -7.99 35.57 10.70
CA LEU A 2 -6.68 35.54 10.04
C LEU A 2 -6.93 35.50 8.54
N ASP A 3 -6.56 36.57 7.84
CA ASP A 3 -6.69 36.71 6.39
C ASP A 3 -5.35 36.35 5.74
N GLU A 4 -4.88 35.13 6.04
CA GLU A 4 -3.57 34.62 5.65
C GLU A 4 -3.71 33.50 4.62
N THR A 5 -2.81 33.48 3.64
CA THR A 5 -2.65 32.37 2.69
C THR A 5 -1.37 31.63 3.00
N TYR A 6 -1.45 30.30 3.10
CA TYR A 6 -0.31 29.41 3.26
C TYR A 6 -0.07 28.64 1.97
N ASP A 7 1.19 28.35 1.66
CA ASP A 7 1.55 27.32 0.70
C ASP A 7 1.81 26.03 1.47
N VAL A 8 0.97 25.02 1.26
CA VAL A 8 1.11 23.68 1.82
C VAL A 8 1.81 22.80 0.77
N TYR A 9 2.83 22.06 1.21
CA TYR A 9 3.59 21.17 0.34
C TYR A 9 3.60 19.76 0.91
N LEU A 10 3.40 18.76 0.05
CA LEU A 10 3.75 17.37 0.36
C LEU A 10 5.18 17.14 -0.15
N ILE A 11 6.10 16.78 0.74
CA ILE A 11 7.53 16.67 0.42
C ILE A 11 8.02 15.26 0.74
N ARG A 12 8.87 14.73 -0.15
CA ARG A 12 9.66 13.51 0.07
C ARG A 12 11.14 13.83 -0.07
N THR A 13 11.91 13.68 1.00
CA THR A 13 13.37 13.87 0.95
C THR A 13 14.05 12.60 0.48
N VAL A 14 14.78 12.66 -0.64
CA VAL A 14 15.59 11.56 -1.18
C VAL A 14 17.03 12.03 -1.34
N GLN A 15 17.98 11.34 -0.70
CA GLN A 15 19.42 11.69 -0.77
C GLN A 15 19.72 13.16 -0.45
N ALA A 16 19.04 13.72 0.57
CA ALA A 16 19.12 15.13 0.97
C ALA A 16 18.61 16.15 -0.08
N VAL A 17 17.86 15.68 -1.08
CA VAL A 17 17.12 16.52 -2.01
C VAL A 17 15.63 16.40 -1.70
N ASP A 18 14.97 17.53 -1.52
CA ASP A 18 13.53 17.58 -1.31
C ASP A 18 12.79 17.48 -2.65
N LEU A 19 11.97 16.45 -2.77
CA LEU A 19 11.08 16.24 -3.90
C LEU A 19 9.67 16.68 -3.50
N TYR A 20 9.16 17.70 -4.16
CA TYR A 20 7.80 18.22 -3.94
C TYR A 20 6.80 17.34 -4.69
N LEU A 21 6.00 16.60 -3.94
CA LEU A 21 5.00 15.67 -4.47
C LEU A 21 3.65 16.34 -4.72
N ASP A 22 3.32 17.35 -3.93
CA ASP A 22 2.13 18.16 -4.10
C ASP A 22 2.36 19.56 -3.55
N ARG A 23 1.61 20.52 -4.07
CA ARG A 23 1.55 21.89 -3.58
C ARG A 23 0.11 22.37 -3.65
N GLN A 24 -0.35 22.97 -2.55
CA GLN A 24 -1.65 23.62 -2.46
C GLN A 24 -1.47 24.99 -1.84
N ARG A 25 -1.87 26.03 -2.55
CA ARG A 25 -1.96 27.37 -1.98
C ARG A 25 -3.35 27.58 -1.42
N THR A 26 -3.46 28.00 -0.17
CA THR A 26 -4.75 28.24 0.46
C THR A 26 -5.36 29.56 -0.03
N GLU A 27 -6.68 29.61 -0.21
CA GLU A 27 -7.37 30.86 -0.55
C GLU A 27 -7.65 31.72 0.67
N TYR A 28 -7.77 33.03 0.45
CA TYR A 28 -8.31 33.95 1.43
C TYR A 28 -9.73 33.50 1.77
N ALA A 29 -10.00 33.29 3.05
CA ALA A 29 -11.22 32.71 3.62
C ALA A 29 -11.30 31.18 3.83
N TRP A 30 -10.30 30.37 3.46
CA TRP A 30 -10.31 28.94 3.82
C TRP A 30 -10.33 28.68 5.32
N PHE A 31 -9.67 29.55 6.09
CA PHE A 31 -9.64 29.48 7.56
C PHE A 31 -10.62 30.45 8.22
N VAL A 32 -11.58 30.98 7.46
CA VAL A 32 -12.64 31.83 7.97
C VAL A 32 -13.81 30.94 8.38
N TRP A 33 -13.76 30.52 9.64
CA TRP A 33 -14.77 29.69 10.28
C TRP A 33 -16.14 30.37 10.47
N SER A 34 -16.34 31.60 9.95
CA SER A 34 -17.65 32.24 9.98
C SER A 34 -18.53 31.65 8.89
N THR A 35 -19.30 30.66 9.31
CA THR A 35 -20.43 30.04 8.62
C THR A 35 -21.14 30.99 7.64
N SER A 36 -20.92 30.81 6.34
CA SER A 36 -21.88 31.29 5.35
C SER A 36 -23.18 30.51 5.61
N LYS A 37 -24.18 31.20 6.19
CA LYS A 37 -25.52 30.67 6.52
C LYS A 37 -25.61 29.64 7.68
N ASN A 38 -24.81 29.76 8.73
CA ASN A 38 -24.87 28.83 9.89
C ASN A 38 -24.60 27.34 9.56
N VAL A 39 -23.86 27.04 8.50
CA VAL A 39 -23.43 25.68 8.15
C VAL A 39 -21.91 25.61 8.14
N THR A 40 -21.33 24.60 8.77
CA THR A 40 -19.90 24.28 8.67
C THR A 40 -19.57 24.01 7.21
N GLN A 41 -18.70 24.81 6.62
CA GLN A 41 -18.24 24.60 5.25
C GLN A 41 -16.87 23.93 5.31
N SER A 42 -16.82 22.67 4.87
CA SER A 42 -15.57 21.98 4.59
C SER A 42 -15.12 22.37 3.19
N TYR A 43 -13.99 23.05 3.10
CA TYR A 43 -13.37 23.37 1.82
C TYR A 43 -12.51 22.19 1.38
N ALA A 44 -12.96 21.47 0.36
CA ALA A 44 -12.13 20.50 -0.34
C ALA A 44 -11.46 21.18 -1.53
N ARG A 45 -10.23 20.76 -1.84
CA ARG A 45 -9.55 21.13 -3.09
C ARG A 45 -10.41 20.66 -4.27
N PRO A 46 -10.63 21.49 -5.31
CA PRO A 46 -11.28 21.04 -6.53
C PRO A 46 -10.60 19.77 -7.08
N ASP A 47 -11.37 18.79 -7.54
CA ASP A 47 -10.84 17.50 -8.02
C ASP A 47 -9.80 17.69 -9.15
N ASN A 48 -9.97 18.74 -9.96
CA ASN A 48 -9.06 19.12 -11.04
C ASN A 48 -7.78 19.82 -10.59
N ASP A 49 -7.69 20.21 -9.32
CA ASP A 49 -6.51 20.92 -8.80
C ASP A 49 -5.50 19.95 -8.19
N TRP A 50 -5.84 18.68 -7.92
CA TRP A 50 -4.91 17.72 -7.32
C TRP A 50 -3.74 17.35 -8.26
N ASN A 51 -2.49 17.56 -7.82
CA ASN A 51 -1.31 17.11 -8.58
C ASN A 51 -1.13 15.57 -8.57
N ILE A 52 -1.87 14.87 -7.70
CA ILE A 52 -1.78 13.41 -7.49
C ILE A 52 -2.93 12.65 -8.20
N VAL A 53 -3.80 13.29 -8.98
CA VAL A 53 -5.03 12.63 -9.45
C VAL A 53 -5.27 12.83 -10.96
N TYR A 54 -5.28 11.69 -11.69
CA TYR A 54 -5.66 11.41 -13.11
C TYR A 54 -5.47 12.50 -14.20
N GLN A 55 -4.82 12.13 -15.32
CA GLN A 55 -4.53 13.03 -16.45
C GLN A 55 -5.76 13.60 -17.18
N GLU A 56 -6.97 13.08 -16.92
CA GLU A 56 -8.19 13.49 -17.66
C GLU A 56 -9.34 13.81 -16.69
N PHE A 57 -9.23 14.90 -15.93
CA PHE A 57 -10.43 15.61 -15.49
C PHE A 57 -10.91 16.49 -16.64
N ALA A 58 -11.73 15.93 -17.54
CA ALA A 58 -12.54 16.76 -18.40
C ALA A 58 -13.34 17.72 -17.51
N ALA A 59 -13.27 19.03 -17.78
CA ALA A 59 -13.92 20.06 -16.99
C ALA A 59 -15.40 19.69 -16.71
N ALA A 60 -15.68 19.21 -15.51
CA ALA A 60 -17.04 18.96 -15.08
C ALA A 60 -17.63 20.33 -14.72
N SER A 61 -18.64 20.77 -15.47
CA SER A 61 -19.45 21.90 -15.00
C SER A 61 -20.10 21.45 -13.69
N ASN A 62 -19.78 22.12 -12.59
CA ASN A 62 -20.39 21.89 -11.28
C ASN A 62 -21.87 22.26 -11.34
N THR A 63 -22.70 21.37 -11.88
CA THR A 63 -24.16 21.48 -11.80
C THR A 63 -24.68 20.24 -11.10
N LEU A 64 -25.16 20.43 -9.88
CA LEU A 64 -25.99 19.44 -9.18
C LEU A 64 -27.24 19.17 -10.04
N GLY A 65 -27.26 18.07 -10.80
CA GLY A 65 -28.47 17.61 -11.47
C GLY A 65 -28.36 16.98 -12.86
N ALA A 66 -27.18 16.91 -13.49
CA ALA A 66 -27.00 16.19 -14.75
C ALA A 66 -25.98 15.06 -14.61
N ALA A 67 -26.23 13.92 -15.27
CA ALA A 67 -25.36 12.75 -15.22
C ALA A 67 -23.95 13.10 -15.72
N ASN A 68 -22.96 12.95 -14.83
CA ASN A 68 -21.54 13.13 -15.12
C ASN A 68 -21.04 11.99 -16.03
N GLY A 69 -21.42 12.03 -17.31
CA GLY A 69 -20.94 11.09 -18.33
C GLY A 69 -19.55 11.50 -18.81
N LEU A 70 -18.51 10.81 -18.35
CA LEU A 70 -17.13 11.01 -18.80
C LEU A 70 -16.89 10.15 -20.05
N THR A 71 -16.42 10.77 -21.14
CA THR A 71 -16.19 10.11 -22.44
C THR A 71 -14.73 9.71 -22.70
N GLY A 72 -13.81 10.06 -21.79
CA GLY A 72 -12.39 9.73 -21.88
C GLY A 72 -12.00 8.46 -21.12
N THR A 73 -11.00 7.73 -21.64
CA THR A 73 -10.40 6.58 -20.95
C THR A 73 -9.56 7.06 -19.77
N LYS A 74 -10.11 7.03 -18.55
CA LYS A 74 -9.38 7.41 -17.34
C LYS A 74 -8.14 6.52 -17.16
N LYS A 75 -6.95 7.12 -17.11
CA LYS A 75 -5.70 6.43 -16.75
C LYS A 75 -5.01 7.12 -15.57
N ASN A 76 -4.59 6.33 -14.58
CA ASN A 76 -3.89 6.82 -13.39
C ASN A 76 -2.38 6.81 -13.62
N TYR A 77 -1.84 7.91 -14.15
CA TYR A 77 -0.40 7.97 -14.36
C TYR A 77 0.41 8.25 -13.08
N ASN A 78 -0.20 8.25 -11.89
CA ASN A 78 0.58 8.21 -10.63
C ASN A 78 0.90 6.79 -10.18
N LEU A 79 0.11 5.80 -10.61
CA LEU A 79 0.30 4.38 -10.28
C LEU A 79 0.61 3.51 -11.51
N ALA A 80 0.63 4.09 -12.70
CA ALA A 80 1.01 3.46 -13.96
C ALA A 80 1.91 4.43 -14.76
N SER A 81 2.77 3.91 -15.63
CA SER A 81 3.56 4.76 -16.53
C SER A 81 2.77 5.12 -17.78
N SER A 82 3.04 6.28 -18.39
CA SER A 82 2.50 6.63 -19.72
C SER A 82 2.95 5.63 -20.78
N ALA A 83 4.15 5.08 -20.61
CA ALA A 83 4.73 4.07 -21.48
C ALA A 83 4.15 2.65 -21.28
N GLY A 84 3.37 2.41 -20.22
CA GLY A 84 2.74 1.11 -19.95
C GLY A 84 2.71 0.68 -18.48
N ASP A 85 2.37 -0.58 -18.25
CA ASP A 85 2.35 -1.18 -16.92
C ASP A 85 3.78 -1.41 -16.39
N PHE A 86 3.94 -1.41 -15.07
CA PHE A 86 5.19 -1.81 -14.44
C PHE A 86 5.35 -3.33 -14.53
N VAL A 87 6.41 -3.79 -15.20
CA VAL A 87 6.63 -5.21 -15.47
C VAL A 87 7.65 -5.79 -14.48
N THR A 88 8.58 -4.96 -13.98
CA THR A 88 9.63 -5.40 -13.07
C THR A 88 9.66 -4.61 -11.77
N VAL A 89 10.35 -5.15 -10.74
CA VAL A 89 10.63 -4.40 -9.51
C VAL A 89 11.42 -3.12 -9.79
N GLY A 90 12.28 -3.13 -10.81
CA GLY A 90 13.05 -1.95 -11.17
C GLY A 90 12.19 -0.85 -11.79
N ASP A 91 11.07 -1.18 -12.45
CA ASP A 91 10.12 -0.17 -12.91
C ASP A 91 9.49 0.60 -11.75
N ILE A 92 9.21 -0.09 -10.63
CA ILE A 92 8.74 0.55 -9.38
C ILE A 92 9.81 1.47 -8.82
N ALA A 93 11.09 1.07 -8.89
CA ALA A 93 12.20 1.90 -8.40
C ALA A 93 12.32 3.23 -9.17
N ARG A 94 11.97 3.25 -10.47
CA ARG A 94 11.95 4.49 -11.28
C ARG A 94 10.90 5.49 -10.77
N VAL A 95 9.74 5.01 -10.30
CA VAL A 95 8.70 5.86 -9.67
C VAL A 95 9.25 6.61 -8.45
N LEU A 96 10.21 6.00 -7.75
CA LEU A 96 10.80 6.57 -6.54
C LEU A 96 11.85 7.65 -6.81
N THR A 97 12.31 7.81 -8.06
CA THR A 97 13.32 8.82 -8.43
C THR A 97 12.73 10.11 -8.96
N VAL A 98 11.44 10.11 -9.29
CA VAL A 98 10.77 11.26 -9.92
C VAL A 98 9.63 11.78 -9.05
N ALA A 99 9.37 13.07 -9.18
CA ALA A 99 8.23 13.77 -8.60
C ALA A 99 7.36 14.34 -9.73
N PRO A 100 6.05 14.55 -9.52
CA PRO A 100 5.22 15.22 -10.51
C PRO A 100 5.75 16.64 -10.76
N GLY A 101 5.51 17.14 -11.97
CA GLY A 101 5.82 18.52 -12.33
C GLY A 101 4.81 19.52 -11.78
N PRO A 102 5.03 20.82 -12.04
CA PRO A 102 4.11 21.88 -11.64
C PRO A 102 2.83 21.94 -12.48
N ASP A 103 2.79 21.25 -13.64
CA ASP A 103 1.60 21.11 -14.48
C ASP A 103 0.79 19.89 -14.01
N PRO A 104 -0.53 20.01 -13.80
CA PRO A 104 -1.40 18.87 -13.46
C PRO A 104 -1.30 17.69 -14.43
N ASN A 105 -0.88 17.92 -15.69
CA ASN A 105 -0.69 16.87 -16.69
C ASN A 105 0.70 16.21 -16.65
N ASP A 106 1.62 16.72 -15.83
CA ASP A 106 3.02 16.26 -15.71
C ASP A 106 3.18 15.29 -14.52
N MET A 107 2.37 14.24 -14.49
CA MET A 107 2.33 13.26 -13.40
C MET A 107 3.57 12.36 -13.37
N ILE A 108 3.83 11.69 -12.24
CA ILE A 108 5.02 10.85 -12.06
C ILE A 108 5.20 9.88 -13.22
N GLY A 109 4.17 9.13 -13.58
CA GLY A 109 4.20 8.14 -14.65
C GLY A 109 4.31 8.72 -16.06
N VAL A 110 3.93 9.98 -16.29
CA VAL A 110 4.20 10.67 -17.56
C VAL A 110 5.70 10.99 -17.66
N ARG A 111 6.27 11.49 -16.57
CA ARG A 111 7.71 11.81 -16.50
C ARG A 111 8.60 10.58 -16.55
N LEU A 112 8.10 9.42 -16.17
CA LEU A 112 8.82 8.14 -16.30
C LEU A 112 9.12 7.75 -17.76
N GLU A 113 8.46 8.33 -18.75
CA GLU A 113 8.76 8.09 -20.16
C GLU A 113 10.13 8.67 -20.55
N ASP A 114 10.49 9.81 -19.97
CA ASP A 114 11.75 10.50 -20.21
C ASP A 114 12.88 10.02 -19.28
N GLU A 115 12.55 9.28 -18.22
CA GLU A 115 13.54 8.71 -17.32
C GLU A 115 14.32 7.55 -17.96
N PRO A 116 15.60 7.36 -17.60
CA PRO A 116 16.39 6.24 -18.10
C PRO A 116 15.67 4.90 -17.88
N LEU A 117 15.82 3.99 -18.84
CA LEU A 117 15.33 2.61 -18.76
C LEU A 117 15.80 1.94 -17.46
N GLU A 118 15.03 0.96 -16.96
CA GLU A 118 15.30 0.22 -15.72
C GLU A 118 16.78 -0.15 -15.57
N GLU A 119 17.41 -0.64 -16.64
CA GLU A 119 18.82 -1.05 -16.69
C GLU A 119 19.82 0.02 -16.23
N ARG A 120 19.44 1.31 -16.27
CA ARG A 120 20.25 2.48 -15.85
C ARG A 120 19.83 3.03 -14.47
N VAL A 121 18.70 2.57 -13.92
CA VAL A 121 18.13 2.98 -12.60
C VAL A 121 18.05 1.78 -11.64
N ARG A 122 18.67 0.64 -11.99
CA ARG A 122 18.68 -0.58 -11.18
C ARG A 122 19.05 -0.23 -9.74
N LEU A 123 18.18 -0.66 -8.82
CA LEU A 123 18.42 -0.57 -7.40
C LEU A 123 19.79 -1.22 -7.12
N ASP A 124 20.78 -0.41 -6.74
CA ASP A 124 22.11 -0.95 -6.50
C ASP A 124 22.08 -1.78 -5.23
N LEU A 125 22.01 -3.10 -5.35
CA LEU A 125 22.00 -4.01 -4.20
C LEU A 125 23.35 -4.02 -3.46
N ARG A 126 24.40 -3.42 -4.02
CA ARG A 126 25.65 -3.15 -3.31
C ARG A 126 25.54 -1.92 -2.40
N ASN A 127 24.49 -1.11 -2.55
CA ASN A 127 24.16 -0.05 -1.62
C ASN A 127 23.63 -0.70 -0.32
N PRO A 128 24.29 -0.50 0.83
CA PRO A 128 23.89 -1.11 2.11
C PRO A 128 22.46 -0.77 2.53
N THR A 129 21.92 0.36 2.05
CA THR A 129 20.53 0.77 2.31
C THR A 129 19.53 -0.14 1.59
N PHE A 130 19.89 -0.68 0.43
CA PHE A 130 19.00 -1.46 -0.44
C PHE A 130 19.33 -2.96 -0.48
N GLU A 131 20.47 -3.37 0.07
CA GLU A 131 20.95 -4.76 0.05
C GLU A 131 19.92 -5.76 0.62
N LYS A 132 19.04 -5.30 1.53
CA LYS A 132 18.03 -6.13 2.20
C LYS A 132 16.64 -6.02 1.62
N ILE A 133 16.42 -5.23 0.56
CA ILE A 133 15.06 -4.97 0.06
C ILE A 133 14.33 -6.24 -0.39
N PHE A 134 15.06 -7.21 -0.95
CA PHE A 134 14.50 -8.51 -1.35
C PHE A 134 14.17 -9.45 -0.19
N GLN A 135 14.52 -9.09 1.05
CA GLN A 135 14.00 -9.79 2.23
C GLN A 135 12.54 -9.46 2.50
N TYR A 136 12.01 -8.40 1.87
CA TYR A 136 10.70 -7.83 2.19
C TYR A 136 9.75 -7.78 0.99
N LEU A 137 10.22 -8.06 -0.22
CA LEU A 137 9.43 -8.01 -1.45
C LEU A 137 9.45 -9.36 -2.16
N THR A 138 8.27 -9.80 -2.57
CA THR A 138 8.07 -10.92 -3.49
C THR A 138 7.19 -10.43 -4.63
N VAL A 139 7.62 -10.63 -5.87
CA VAL A 139 6.82 -10.31 -7.06
C VAL A 139 6.47 -11.59 -7.80
N ILE A 140 5.20 -11.71 -8.16
CA ILE A 140 4.66 -12.80 -8.97
C ILE A 140 3.84 -12.13 -10.06
N ASP A 141 4.24 -12.32 -11.32
CA ASP A 141 3.43 -11.93 -12.47
C ASP A 141 2.54 -13.13 -12.87
N PRO A 142 1.21 -13.04 -12.69
CA PRO A 142 0.32 -14.15 -13.01
C PRO A 142 0.38 -14.56 -14.49
N THR A 143 0.70 -13.63 -15.39
CA THR A 143 0.72 -13.89 -16.84
C THR A 143 1.86 -14.83 -17.24
N LEU A 144 2.99 -14.76 -16.55
CA LEU A 144 4.13 -15.67 -16.72
C LEU A 144 3.82 -17.11 -16.29
N HIS A 145 2.67 -17.31 -15.62
CA HIS A 145 2.23 -18.59 -15.10
C HIS A 145 0.89 -19.04 -15.70
N GLY A 146 0.48 -18.48 -16.85
CA GLY A 146 -0.73 -18.90 -17.56
C GLY A 146 -2.03 -18.39 -16.94
N HIS A 147 -1.95 -17.36 -16.08
CA HIS A 147 -3.10 -16.71 -15.47
C HIS A 147 -3.36 -15.33 -16.09
N SER A 148 -4.56 -14.79 -15.89
CA SER A 148 -4.91 -13.44 -16.34
C SER A 148 -4.09 -12.39 -15.57
N ALA A 149 -3.73 -11.27 -16.21
CA ALA A 149 -3.14 -10.12 -15.52
C ALA A 149 -4.05 -9.58 -14.39
N LEU A 150 -5.35 -9.87 -14.46
CA LEU A 150 -6.34 -9.54 -13.42
C LEU A 150 -6.54 -10.65 -12.38
N GLU A 151 -5.65 -11.66 -12.33
CA GLU A 151 -5.72 -12.77 -11.39
C GLU A 151 -5.71 -12.28 -9.94
N THR A 152 -6.85 -12.39 -9.26
CA THR A 152 -7.01 -11.85 -7.91
C THR A 152 -6.70 -12.86 -6.80
N ARG A 153 -6.56 -14.15 -7.13
CA ARG A 153 -6.27 -15.19 -6.13
C ARG A 153 -4.87 -15.02 -5.53
N ILE A 154 -3.92 -14.54 -6.33
CA ILE A 154 -2.53 -14.26 -5.95
C ILE A 154 -2.31 -12.75 -5.78
N LYS A 155 -3.28 -12.03 -5.18
CA LYS A 155 -3.00 -10.68 -4.69
C LYS A 155 -2.00 -10.82 -3.56
N GLY A 156 -0.85 -10.14 -3.64
CA GLY A 156 0.25 -10.14 -2.66
C GLY A 156 -0.11 -9.61 -1.27
N ARG A 157 -1.19 -10.13 -0.69
CA ARG A 157 -1.67 -9.84 0.65
C ARG A 157 -0.69 -10.36 1.68
N ILE A 158 -0.51 -9.60 2.74
CA ILE A 158 0.39 -9.95 3.82
C ILE A 158 -0.26 -11.03 4.67
N ASN A 159 0.38 -12.20 4.79
CA ASN A 159 -0.09 -13.22 5.71
C ASN A 159 0.26 -12.83 7.15
N VAL A 160 -0.73 -12.41 7.93
CA VAL A 160 -0.55 -11.94 9.31
C VAL A 160 -0.18 -13.04 10.29
N ASN A 161 -0.32 -14.32 9.91
CA ASN A 161 0.15 -15.45 10.71
C ASN A 161 1.66 -15.70 10.56
N THR A 162 2.30 -15.19 9.51
CA THR A 162 3.72 -15.45 9.22
C THR A 162 4.56 -14.18 9.15
N ALA A 163 3.95 -13.03 8.87
CA ALA A 163 4.67 -11.76 8.75
C ALA A 163 5.25 -11.31 10.10
N PRO A 164 6.49 -10.78 10.16
CA PRO A 164 7.02 -10.17 11.37
C PRO A 164 6.33 -8.83 11.67
N TRP A 165 6.38 -8.39 12.94
CA TRP A 165 5.66 -7.19 13.39
C TRP A 165 6.04 -5.94 12.59
N TYR A 166 7.31 -5.78 12.20
CA TYR A 166 7.77 -4.61 11.46
C TYR A 166 7.29 -4.58 10.00
N VAL A 167 6.89 -5.73 9.42
CA VAL A 167 6.21 -5.80 8.11
C VAL A 167 4.74 -5.45 8.29
N ILE A 168 4.09 -5.96 9.34
CA ILE A 168 2.70 -5.60 9.68
C ILE A 168 2.59 -4.10 9.96
N ALA A 169 3.59 -3.49 10.61
CA ALA A 169 3.69 -2.06 10.87
C ALA A 169 3.80 -1.18 9.61
N GLN A 170 4.08 -1.77 8.43
CA GLN A 170 4.05 -1.02 7.16
C GLN A 170 2.65 -0.96 6.55
N LEU A 171 1.69 -1.70 7.10
CA LEU A 171 0.32 -1.61 6.63
C LEU A 171 -0.31 -0.26 7.06
N PRO A 172 -1.29 0.25 6.31
CA PRO A 172 -1.95 1.51 6.65
C PRO A 172 -2.50 1.52 8.07
N TRP A 173 -2.24 2.60 8.80
CA TRP A 173 -2.70 2.83 10.19
C TRP A 173 -2.18 1.81 11.22
N MET A 174 -1.16 1.03 10.85
CA MET A 174 -0.53 0.10 11.77
C MET A 174 0.63 0.73 12.53
N GLN A 175 0.35 1.20 13.75
CA GLN A 175 1.42 1.63 14.64
C GLN A 175 2.29 0.45 15.09
N PRO A 176 3.61 0.65 15.31
CA PRO A 176 4.50 -0.40 15.80
C PRO A 176 4.00 -1.15 17.02
N ALA A 177 3.38 -0.46 17.99
CA ALA A 177 2.85 -1.06 19.21
C ALA A 177 1.71 -2.04 18.93
N ILE A 178 0.75 -1.64 18.09
CA ILE A 178 -0.37 -2.51 17.69
C ILE A 178 0.16 -3.69 16.86
N ALA A 179 1.11 -3.47 15.95
CA ALA A 179 1.70 -4.56 15.14
C ALA A 179 2.47 -5.59 15.99
N GLN A 180 3.17 -5.12 17.03
CA GLN A 180 3.79 -5.99 18.03
C GLN A 180 2.75 -6.76 18.83
N ALA A 181 1.66 -6.12 19.24
CA ALA A 181 0.55 -6.77 19.94
C ALA A 181 -0.10 -7.86 19.09
N VAL A 182 -0.29 -7.65 17.78
CA VAL A 182 -0.81 -8.66 16.84
C VAL A 182 0.08 -9.91 16.83
N VAL A 183 1.41 -9.74 16.76
CA VAL A 183 2.36 -10.86 16.81
C VAL A 183 2.38 -11.51 18.19
N ALA A 184 2.37 -10.72 19.27
CA ALA A 184 2.35 -11.25 20.62
C ALA A 184 1.07 -12.07 20.89
N TYR A 185 -0.07 -11.61 20.38
CA TYR A 185 -1.36 -12.29 20.49
C TYR A 185 -1.34 -13.63 19.77
N ARG A 186 -0.90 -13.67 18.50
CA ARG A 186 -0.89 -14.92 17.73
C ARG A 186 0.11 -15.94 18.29
N ASP A 187 1.24 -15.46 18.82
CA ASP A 187 2.33 -16.33 19.26
C ASP A 187 2.09 -16.86 20.69
N ASN A 188 1.39 -16.11 21.55
CA ASN A 188 1.29 -16.42 22.99
C ASN A 188 -0.13 -16.56 23.56
N LEU A 189 -1.16 -16.00 22.92
CA LEU A 189 -2.50 -15.91 23.50
C LEU A 189 -3.55 -16.67 22.67
N GLY A 190 -3.82 -16.21 21.45
CA GLY A 190 -4.91 -16.72 20.62
C GLY A 190 -4.50 -17.80 19.63
N GLY A 191 -3.20 -18.07 19.48
CA GLY A 191 -2.69 -18.91 18.40
C GLY A 191 -2.83 -18.24 17.03
N ALA A 192 -2.57 -19.01 15.97
CA ALA A 192 -2.73 -18.51 14.61
C ALA A 192 -4.18 -18.06 14.35
N PHE A 193 -4.35 -16.89 13.72
CA PHE A 193 -5.65 -16.37 13.36
C PHE A 193 -6.33 -17.27 12.31
N GLU A 194 -7.56 -17.70 12.59
CA GLU A 194 -8.35 -18.53 11.67
C GLU A 194 -8.98 -17.69 10.53
N SER A 195 -9.17 -16.39 10.78
CA SER A 195 -9.76 -15.44 9.85
C SER A 195 -9.09 -14.07 10.02
N THR A 196 -9.15 -13.21 9.00
CA THR A 196 -8.63 -11.85 9.14
C THR A 196 -9.38 -11.08 10.23
N SER A 197 -10.70 -11.29 10.37
CA SER A 197 -11.51 -10.70 11.44
C SER A 197 -11.07 -11.09 12.84
N SER A 198 -10.40 -12.23 13.03
CA SER A 198 -9.86 -12.62 14.33
C SER A 198 -8.80 -11.65 14.85
N MET A 199 -8.24 -10.77 14.00
CA MET A 199 -7.37 -9.68 14.44
C MET A 199 -8.09 -8.69 15.36
N LEU A 200 -9.42 -8.52 15.24
CA LEU A 200 -10.20 -7.67 16.16
C LEU A 200 -10.17 -8.14 17.62
N GLN A 201 -9.71 -9.38 17.88
CA GLN A 201 -9.54 -9.90 19.24
C GLN A 201 -8.27 -9.37 19.92
N VAL A 202 -7.37 -8.72 19.16
CA VAL A 202 -6.19 -8.04 19.70
C VAL A 202 -6.68 -6.70 20.29
N PRO A 203 -6.59 -6.49 21.61
CA PRO A 203 -7.15 -5.29 22.25
C PRO A 203 -6.68 -3.97 21.62
N GLU A 204 -5.41 -3.92 21.22
CA GLU A 204 -4.76 -2.76 20.62
C GLU A 204 -5.30 -2.43 19.22
N MET A 205 -6.02 -3.34 18.56
CA MET A 205 -6.68 -3.05 17.27
C MET A 205 -7.87 -2.10 17.43
N GLY A 206 -8.49 -2.06 18.62
CA GLY A 206 -9.51 -1.08 18.98
C GLY A 206 -8.92 0.19 19.59
N LEU A 207 -7.71 0.61 19.18
CA LEU A 207 -7.01 1.78 19.72
C LEU A 207 -7.95 2.99 19.83
N TYR A 208 -8.67 3.30 18.76
CA TYR A 208 -9.52 4.49 18.70
C TYR A 208 -10.79 4.40 19.55
N ALA A 209 -11.22 3.20 19.95
CA ALA A 209 -12.38 2.99 20.81
C ALA A 209 -12.03 2.72 22.29
N TYR A 210 -10.79 2.33 22.59
CA TYR A 210 -10.43 1.84 23.94
C TYR A 210 -9.26 2.58 24.59
N ASP A 211 -8.40 3.23 23.81
CA ASP A 211 -7.27 3.95 24.36
C ASP A 211 -7.76 5.24 25.05
N ALA A 212 -7.38 5.45 26.30
CA ALA A 212 -7.87 6.59 27.08
C ALA A 212 -7.52 7.96 26.48
N ALA A 213 -6.52 8.04 25.59
CA ALA A 213 -6.20 9.28 24.88
C ALA A 213 -7.07 9.52 23.64
N HIS A 214 -7.80 8.51 23.17
CA HIS A 214 -8.59 8.55 21.94
C HIS A 214 -10.09 8.28 22.18
N ALA A 215 -10.45 7.41 23.14
CA ALA A 215 -11.83 6.97 23.45
C ALA A 215 -12.79 8.06 23.97
N SER A 216 -12.29 9.29 24.16
CA SER A 216 -13.14 10.44 24.53
C SER A 216 -13.30 11.45 23.39
N ALA A 217 -12.67 11.16 22.25
CA ALA A 217 -12.71 11.97 21.06
C ALA A 217 -13.41 11.17 19.95
N ASP A 218 -14.55 11.67 19.51
CA ASP A 218 -15.16 11.30 18.23
C ASP A 218 -14.14 11.63 17.12
N LEU A 219 -13.91 10.68 16.21
CA LEU A 219 -13.01 10.89 15.08
C LEU A 219 -13.66 11.86 14.10
N ASP A 220 -13.39 13.15 14.28
CA ASP A 220 -13.97 14.25 13.49
C ASP A 220 -13.54 14.27 12.00
N GLN A 221 -12.63 13.37 11.61
CA GLN A 221 -12.03 13.27 10.29
C GLN A 221 -11.75 11.82 9.88
N PHE A 222 -11.44 11.65 8.60
CA PHE A 222 -10.93 10.39 8.06
C PHE A 222 -9.84 9.81 8.99
N PRO A 223 -9.91 8.52 9.38
CA PRO A 223 -10.55 7.40 8.68
C PRO A 223 -12.00 7.10 9.03
N ASP A 224 -12.65 7.90 9.88
CA ASP A 224 -14.08 7.78 10.16
C ASP A 224 -14.92 8.06 8.90
N LEU A 225 -15.94 7.22 8.69
CA LEU A 225 -16.88 7.28 7.58
C LEU A 225 -18.15 8.07 7.92
N THR A 226 -18.39 8.38 9.20
CA THR A 226 -19.51 9.20 9.69
C THR A 226 -19.06 10.36 10.60
N PRO A 227 -18.14 11.22 10.14
CA PRO A 227 -17.51 12.24 11.00
C PRO A 227 -18.53 13.21 11.60
N ASN A 228 -18.38 13.47 12.90
CA ASN A 228 -19.18 14.43 13.68
C ASN A 228 -20.66 14.02 13.86
N ASP A 229 -20.95 12.73 13.93
CA ASP A 229 -22.29 12.26 14.29
C ASP A 229 -22.56 12.35 15.82
N GLY A 230 -21.51 12.62 16.61
CA GLY A 230 -21.57 12.80 18.06
C GLY A 230 -21.64 11.49 18.84
N ALA A 231 -21.43 10.35 18.19
CA ALA A 231 -21.29 9.04 18.82
C ALA A 231 -19.81 8.75 19.06
N THR A 232 -19.35 8.90 20.31
CA THR A 232 -18.01 8.46 20.72
C THR A 232 -17.98 6.94 20.95
N ASP A 233 -16.89 6.27 20.57
CA ASP A 233 -16.65 4.83 20.77
C ASP A 233 -17.65 3.92 20.03
N ASP A 234 -18.02 4.32 18.83
CA ASP A 234 -18.99 3.62 18.00
C ASP A 234 -18.35 2.39 17.30
N PHE A 235 -19.11 1.70 16.44
CA PHE A 235 -18.60 0.51 15.75
C PHE A 235 -17.49 0.85 14.75
N GLU A 236 -17.51 2.04 14.18
CA GLU A 236 -16.55 2.53 13.21
C GLU A 236 -15.21 2.81 13.90
N GLU A 237 -15.14 3.50 15.04
CA GLU A 237 -13.89 3.68 15.80
C GLU A 237 -13.25 2.37 16.23
N ARG A 238 -14.07 1.39 16.63
CA ARG A 238 -13.56 0.09 17.10
C ARG A 238 -12.87 -0.69 15.97
N ASP A 239 -13.49 -0.68 14.78
CA ASP A 239 -13.11 -1.57 13.69
C ASP A 239 -12.35 -0.83 12.56
N VAL A 240 -12.07 0.48 12.70
CA VAL A 240 -11.48 1.32 11.66
C VAL A 240 -10.14 0.80 11.16
N VAL A 241 -9.26 0.36 12.06
CA VAL A 241 -7.95 -0.22 11.70
C VAL A 241 -8.17 -1.50 10.90
N PHE A 242 -9.07 -2.37 11.35
CA PHE A 242 -9.36 -3.62 10.66
C PHE A 242 -9.98 -3.42 9.28
N SER A 243 -10.92 -2.48 9.13
CA SER A 243 -11.62 -2.21 7.87
C SER A 243 -10.64 -1.96 6.71
N ARG A 244 -9.54 -1.27 7.01
CA ARG A 244 -8.50 -0.89 6.07
C ARG A 244 -7.50 -2.00 5.77
N LEU A 245 -7.19 -2.80 6.78
CA LEU A 245 -6.26 -3.93 6.66
C LEU A 245 -6.91 -5.13 5.97
N SER A 246 -8.23 -5.29 6.08
CA SER A 246 -8.96 -6.49 5.63
C SER A 246 -8.71 -6.89 4.17
N ASN A 247 -8.46 -5.91 3.29
CA ASN A 247 -8.17 -6.14 1.87
C ASN A 247 -6.68 -6.38 1.57
N LEU A 248 -5.79 -6.01 2.50
CA LEU A 248 -4.33 -6.09 2.37
C LEU A 248 -3.73 -7.27 3.15
N ALA A 249 -4.47 -7.79 4.13
CA ALA A 249 -4.09 -8.91 4.97
C ALA A 249 -4.77 -10.21 4.52
N THR A 250 -4.13 -11.33 4.86
CA THR A 250 -4.68 -12.69 4.75
C THR A 250 -4.19 -13.50 5.95
N VAL A 251 -4.87 -14.59 6.28
CA VAL A 251 -4.42 -15.58 7.28
C VAL A 251 -3.81 -16.82 6.64
N ARG A 252 -3.86 -16.87 5.31
CA ARG A 252 -3.49 -18.01 4.48
C ARG A 252 -2.50 -17.55 3.41
N SER A 253 -1.41 -18.29 3.25
CA SER A 253 -0.52 -18.18 2.08
C SER A 253 -0.85 -19.29 1.10
N ASP A 254 -1.02 -18.97 -0.17
CA ASP A 254 -1.07 -19.96 -1.24
C ASP A 254 0.27 -20.05 -1.99
N VAL A 255 1.25 -19.23 -1.64
CA VAL A 255 2.61 -19.29 -2.19
C VAL A 255 3.63 -19.56 -1.08
N PHE A 256 4.57 -20.46 -1.35
CA PHE A 256 5.62 -20.88 -0.41
C PHE A 256 6.99 -20.87 -1.08
N THR A 257 8.02 -20.51 -0.33
CA THR A 257 9.41 -20.66 -0.76
C THR A 257 10.04 -21.83 -0.02
N ALA A 258 10.47 -22.84 -0.76
CA ALA A 258 11.16 -24.00 -0.23
C ALA A 258 12.67 -23.90 -0.50
N TYR A 259 13.48 -24.03 0.55
CA TYR A 259 14.92 -24.16 0.43
C TYR A 259 15.28 -25.65 0.48
N ILE A 260 15.66 -26.20 -0.67
CA ILE A 260 15.95 -27.62 -0.85
C ILE A 260 17.47 -27.81 -0.88
N LEU A 261 17.99 -28.58 0.05
CA LEU A 261 19.38 -29.03 0.09
C LEU A 261 19.42 -30.52 -0.27
N VAL A 262 20.10 -30.86 -1.36
CA VAL A 262 20.43 -32.24 -1.70
C VAL A 262 21.90 -32.47 -1.37
N ARG A 263 22.22 -33.40 -0.47
CA ARG A 263 23.59 -33.75 -0.11
C ARG A 263 23.80 -35.25 -0.23
N ILE A 264 24.93 -35.66 -0.81
CA ILE A 264 25.34 -37.06 -0.88
C ILE A 264 26.29 -37.34 0.29
N GLY A 265 25.82 -38.04 1.33
CA GLY A 265 26.62 -38.32 2.55
C GLY A 265 26.70 -37.13 3.52
N THR A 266 27.31 -37.32 4.70
CA THR A 266 27.42 -36.26 5.72
C THR A 266 28.32 -35.10 5.29
N ASP A 267 29.41 -35.39 4.57
CA ASP A 267 30.42 -34.41 4.12
C ASP A 267 30.59 -34.37 2.60
N GLY A 268 29.73 -35.06 1.85
CA GLY A 268 29.87 -35.09 0.41
C GLY A 268 29.23 -33.90 -0.29
N PRO A 269 29.27 -33.89 -1.63
CA PRO A 269 28.82 -32.75 -2.41
C PRO A 269 27.36 -32.44 -2.10
N GLN A 270 27.09 -31.15 -1.99
CA GLN A 270 25.75 -30.63 -1.82
C GLN A 270 25.31 -29.87 -3.07
N LYS A 271 24.01 -29.69 -3.21
CA LYS A 271 23.39 -28.79 -4.18
C LYS A 271 22.20 -28.12 -3.51
N ARG A 272 22.09 -26.81 -3.67
CA ARG A 272 21.03 -26.00 -3.07
C ARG A 272 20.12 -25.47 -4.16
N VAL A 273 18.83 -25.52 -3.90
CA VAL A 273 17.79 -25.02 -4.80
C VAL A 273 16.79 -24.24 -3.97
N LEU A 274 16.42 -23.06 -4.44
CA LEU A 274 15.25 -22.32 -3.96
C LEU A 274 14.11 -22.59 -4.93
N ALA A 275 12.98 -23.09 -4.43
CA ALA A 275 11.78 -23.31 -5.21
C ALA A 275 10.65 -22.41 -4.69
N VAL A 276 9.93 -21.76 -5.61
CA VAL A 276 8.68 -21.05 -5.31
C VAL A 276 7.53 -21.95 -5.74
N LEU A 277 6.68 -22.28 -4.79
CA LEU A 277 5.57 -23.23 -4.92
C LEU A 277 4.25 -22.48 -4.80
N ASP A 278 3.30 -22.76 -5.70
CA ASP A 278 1.92 -22.27 -5.64
C ASP A 278 0.96 -23.43 -5.34
N ARG A 279 0.11 -23.24 -4.33
CA ARG A 279 -0.94 -24.17 -3.94
C ARG A 279 -2.34 -23.60 -4.14
N SER A 280 -2.49 -22.51 -4.89
CA SER A 280 -3.78 -21.85 -5.13
C SER A 280 -4.84 -22.76 -5.77
N LYS A 281 -4.41 -23.83 -6.46
CA LYS A 281 -5.26 -24.84 -7.09
C LYS A 281 -5.41 -26.13 -6.29
N VAL A 282 -4.81 -26.22 -5.09
CA VAL A 282 -4.88 -27.39 -4.22
C VAL A 282 -6.15 -27.29 -3.35
N ALA A 283 -7.17 -28.05 -3.72
CA ALA A 283 -8.43 -28.17 -2.99
C ALA A 283 -8.54 -29.50 -2.20
N SER A 284 -7.79 -30.52 -2.61
CA SER A 284 -7.76 -31.85 -2.01
C SER A 284 -6.34 -32.33 -1.72
N PRO A 285 -6.14 -33.29 -0.78
CA PRO A 285 -4.82 -33.88 -0.52
C PRO A 285 -4.21 -34.63 -1.71
N ALA A 286 -5.00 -34.94 -2.74
CA ALA A 286 -4.53 -35.59 -3.96
C ALA A 286 -4.05 -34.60 -5.03
N ASP A 287 -4.34 -33.30 -4.84
CA ASP A 287 -3.92 -32.26 -5.80
C ASP A 287 -2.45 -31.92 -5.59
N GLU A 288 -1.75 -31.63 -6.67
CA GLU A 288 -0.32 -31.29 -6.64
C GLU A 288 -0.12 -29.78 -6.53
N VAL A 289 1.01 -29.39 -5.90
CA VAL A 289 1.47 -28.01 -5.87
C VAL A 289 2.19 -27.67 -7.17
N ASP A 290 1.92 -26.50 -7.73
CA ASP A 290 2.58 -26.00 -8.93
C ASP A 290 3.96 -25.43 -8.55
N VAL A 291 5.02 -25.80 -9.27
CA VAL A 291 6.35 -25.16 -9.11
C VAL A 291 6.43 -23.96 -10.04
N LEU A 292 6.35 -22.75 -9.49
CA LEU A 292 6.40 -21.50 -10.26
C LEU A 292 7.81 -21.12 -10.68
N ALA A 293 8.77 -21.30 -9.78
CA ALA A 293 10.17 -20.96 -10.05
C ALA A 293 11.11 -21.93 -9.34
N LEU A 294 12.23 -22.22 -9.99
CA LEU A 294 13.29 -23.05 -9.43
C LEU A 294 14.64 -22.38 -9.72
N HIS A 295 15.29 -21.90 -8.67
CA HIS A 295 16.55 -21.18 -8.74
C HIS A 295 17.67 -22.00 -8.08
N PRO A 296 18.61 -22.56 -8.87
CA PRO A 296 19.80 -23.19 -8.33
C PRO A 296 20.64 -22.14 -7.59
N VAL A 297 20.95 -22.40 -6.32
CA VAL A 297 21.81 -21.52 -5.52
C VAL A 297 23.26 -21.98 -5.72
N PRO A 298 24.18 -21.09 -6.13
CA PRO A 298 25.59 -21.41 -6.26
C PRO A 298 26.18 -21.95 -4.95
N GLU A 299 27.17 -22.82 -5.06
CA GLU A 299 27.89 -23.29 -3.86
C GLU A 299 28.49 -22.09 -3.11
N PRO A 300 28.40 -22.06 -1.77
CA PRO A 300 29.09 -21.04 -0.99
C PRO A 300 30.59 -21.08 -1.32
N ARG A 301 31.14 -19.92 -1.67
CA ARG A 301 32.59 -19.74 -1.89
C ARG A 301 33.37 -19.95 -0.59
#